data_AF-A0A2H0TYD8-F1
#
_entry.id   AF-A0A2H0TYD8-F1
#
_cell.length_a   1.000
_cell.length_b   1.000
_cell.length_c   1.000
_cell.angle_alpha   90.00
_cell.angle_beta   90.00
_cell.angle_gamma   90.00
#
_symmetry.space_group_name_H-M   'P 1'
#
loop_
_entity.id
_entity.type
_entity.pdbx_description
1 polymer ?
#
loop_
_entity_poly.entity_id
_entity_poly.type
_entity_poly.pdbx_seq_one_letter_code
_entity_poly.pdbx_strand_id
1 'polypeptide(L)'
;KEAIMTLRIEQKYTKDQILKIYFNEIPYGSSNYGVESAAESYFGKNASELDLAESATLAGLPKAPSTYLNDHTALKQRRNFVLSRMYNEGYITEEEEKVAQAEELSIKQSFNNIEAPHFVLYVKQQLVEKYGETMVDTGGLKVITTLDWDKQKIAQKIMDDEADAILNSAGADNTSLVSIDP
;
A
#
# COMPACT_ATOMS: atom_id res chain seq x y z
N LYS A 1 0.52 3.60 -29.06
CA LYS A 1 0.73 4.93 -28.43
C LYS A 1 1.92 4.89 -27.47
N GLU A 2 1.94 3.95 -26.52
CA GLU A 2 3.03 3.80 -25.54
C GLU A 2 4.38 3.40 -26.16
N ALA A 3 4.41 2.45 -27.12
CA ALA A 3 5.66 2.04 -27.76
C ALA A 3 6.45 3.20 -28.43
N ILE A 4 5.74 4.15 -29.07
CA ILE A 4 6.37 5.34 -29.68
C ILE A 4 6.88 6.30 -28.60
N MET A 5 6.19 6.37 -27.46
CA MET A 5 6.59 7.20 -26.33
C MET A 5 7.82 6.63 -25.63
N THR A 6 7.88 5.30 -25.45
CA THR A 6 9.06 4.59 -24.92
C THR A 6 10.29 4.85 -25.80
N LEU A 7 10.18 4.72 -27.12
CA LEU A 7 11.27 4.99 -28.05
C LEU A 7 11.78 6.45 -27.94
N ARG A 8 10.88 7.42 -27.79
CA ARG A 8 11.25 8.83 -27.60
C ARG A 8 11.93 9.09 -26.27
N ILE A 9 11.51 8.42 -25.20
CA ILE A 9 12.14 8.50 -23.87
C ILE A 9 13.55 7.93 -23.93
N GLU A 10 13.74 6.75 -24.53
CA GLU A 10 15.06 6.11 -24.66
C GLU A 10 16.03 6.88 -25.55
N GLN A 11 15.55 7.64 -26.53
CA GLN A 11 16.39 8.54 -27.33
C GLN A 11 16.86 9.78 -26.56
N LYS A 12 16.14 10.18 -25.51
CA LYS A 12 16.39 11.43 -24.77
C LYS A 12 17.07 11.21 -23.41
N TYR A 13 16.86 10.07 -22.78
CA TYR A 13 17.33 9.76 -21.43
C TYR A 13 18.15 8.46 -21.40
N THR A 14 19.16 8.42 -20.54
CA THR A 14 19.92 7.19 -20.26
C THR A 14 19.08 6.20 -19.46
N LYS A 15 19.48 4.91 -19.44
CA LYS A 15 18.79 3.88 -18.65
C LYS A 15 18.71 4.24 -17.16
N ASP A 16 19.78 4.79 -16.60
CA ASP A 16 19.81 5.25 -15.20
C ASP A 16 18.84 6.41 -14.96
N GLN A 17 18.74 7.35 -15.90
CA GLN A 17 17.77 8.45 -15.80
C GLN A 17 16.33 7.95 -15.88
N ILE A 18 16.05 7.00 -16.77
CA ILE A 18 14.73 6.38 -16.89
C ILE A 18 14.36 5.67 -15.59
N LEU A 19 15.30 4.91 -15.02
CA LEU A 19 15.10 4.20 -13.77
C LEU A 19 14.89 5.16 -12.60
N LYS A 20 15.65 6.26 -12.55
CA LYS A 20 15.47 7.32 -11.55
C LYS A 20 14.09 7.97 -11.64
N ILE A 21 13.62 8.27 -12.86
CA ILE A 21 12.27 8.81 -13.07
C ILE A 21 11.23 7.79 -12.57
N TYR A 22 11.37 6.52 -12.95
CA TYR A 22 10.47 5.46 -12.50
C TYR A 22 10.40 5.37 -10.97
N PHE A 23 11.55 5.34 -10.29
CA PHE A 23 11.59 5.23 -8.83
C PHE A 23 11.07 6.47 -8.08
N ASN A 24 10.98 7.63 -8.72
CA ASN A 24 10.42 8.83 -8.08
C ASN A 24 8.92 9.01 -8.34
N GLU A 25 8.40 8.47 -9.44
CA GLU A 25 7.05 8.77 -9.91
C GLU A 25 6.05 7.63 -9.69
N ILE A 26 6.54 6.40 -9.47
CA ILE A 26 5.62 5.25 -9.36
C ILE A 26 4.80 5.31 -8.06
N PRO A 27 3.47 5.09 -8.13
CA PRO A 27 2.64 5.05 -6.93
C PRO A 27 2.89 3.77 -6.12
N TYR A 28 3.07 3.95 -4.81
CA TYR A 28 3.15 2.86 -3.83
C TYR A 28 1.89 2.79 -2.95
N GLY A 29 0.80 3.44 -3.37
CA GLY A 29 -0.45 3.50 -2.62
C GLY A 29 -0.47 4.64 -1.58
N SER A 30 -1.66 4.89 -1.02
CA SER A 30 -1.93 6.09 -0.23
C SER A 30 -1.47 7.37 -0.96
N SER A 31 -0.76 8.27 -0.27
CA SER A 31 -0.15 9.48 -0.84
C SER A 31 1.34 9.29 -1.20
N ASN A 32 1.84 8.05 -1.22
CA ASN A 32 3.27 7.76 -1.39
C ASN A 32 3.61 7.59 -2.88
N TYR A 33 4.31 8.58 -3.42
CA TYR A 33 4.85 8.57 -4.77
C TYR A 33 6.37 8.49 -4.69
N GLY A 34 6.92 7.46 -5.34
CA GLY A 34 8.33 7.16 -5.32
C GLY A 34 8.79 6.31 -4.12
N VAL A 35 9.89 5.60 -4.33
CA VAL A 35 10.40 4.55 -3.43
C VAL A 35 10.91 5.13 -2.12
N GLU A 36 11.52 6.32 -2.13
CA GLU A 36 12.02 6.99 -0.92
C GLU A 36 10.86 7.35 0.01
N SER A 37 9.84 8.03 -0.52
CA SER A 37 8.65 8.39 0.25
C SER A 37 7.93 7.15 0.80
N ALA A 38 7.90 6.06 0.03
CA ALA A 38 7.31 4.80 0.49
C ALA A 38 8.14 4.15 1.61
N ALA A 39 9.47 4.16 1.52
CA ALA A 39 10.37 3.63 2.53
C ALA A 39 10.21 4.36 3.87
N GLU A 40 10.20 5.70 3.82
CA GLU A 40 9.99 6.54 5.00
C GLU A 40 8.58 6.33 5.59
N SER A 41 7.56 6.26 4.74
CA SER A 41 6.17 6.12 5.21
C SER A 41 5.89 4.74 5.83
N TYR A 42 6.36 3.65 5.22
CA TYR A 42 6.00 2.30 5.64
C TYR A 42 6.96 1.73 6.69
N PHE A 43 8.25 2.07 6.60
CA PHE A 43 9.30 1.50 7.46
C PHE A 43 9.99 2.54 8.34
N GLY A 44 9.86 3.84 8.03
CA GLY A 44 10.57 4.90 8.75
C GLY A 44 12.07 4.88 8.50
N LYS A 45 12.49 4.42 7.30
CA LYS A 45 13.88 4.25 6.88
C LYS A 45 14.10 4.95 5.54
N ASN A 46 15.34 5.34 5.25
CA ASN A 46 15.69 5.74 3.88
C ASN A 46 15.64 4.52 2.96
N ALA A 47 15.36 4.71 1.67
CA ALA A 47 15.29 3.58 0.73
C ALA A 47 16.61 2.78 0.63
N SER A 48 17.75 3.44 0.88
CA SER A 48 19.07 2.78 0.91
C SER A 48 19.34 1.93 2.16
N GLU A 49 18.50 2.04 3.19
CA GLU A 49 18.65 1.34 4.48
C GLU A 49 17.69 0.15 4.62
N LEU A 50 16.87 -0.11 3.59
CA LEU A 50 15.93 -1.21 3.58
C LEU A 50 16.67 -2.55 3.54
N ASP A 51 16.18 -3.51 4.31
CA ASP A 51 16.62 -4.89 4.20
C ASP A 51 15.99 -5.58 2.97
N LEU A 52 16.33 -6.87 2.79
CA LEU A 52 15.88 -7.65 1.64
C LEU A 52 14.35 -7.87 1.65
N ALA A 53 13.75 -8.12 2.82
CA ALA A 53 12.32 -8.36 2.94
C ALA A 53 11.51 -7.08 2.70
N GLU A 54 11.96 -5.95 3.24
CA GLU A 54 11.38 -4.63 3.03
C GLU A 54 11.51 -4.19 1.57
N SER A 55 12.69 -4.37 0.97
CA SER A 55 12.94 -4.08 -0.44
C SER A 55 12.03 -4.91 -1.35
N ALA A 56 11.89 -6.20 -1.08
CA ALA A 56 10.99 -7.07 -1.84
C ALA A 56 9.52 -6.69 -1.66
N THR A 57 9.14 -6.21 -0.47
CA THR A 57 7.79 -5.70 -0.19
C THR A 57 7.49 -4.47 -1.06
N LEU A 58 8.37 -3.46 -1.06
CA LEU A 58 8.20 -2.29 -1.91
C LEU A 58 8.22 -2.65 -3.39
N ALA A 59 9.16 -3.48 -3.84
CA ALA A 59 9.21 -3.88 -5.26
C ALA A 59 7.93 -4.60 -5.72
N GLY A 60 7.24 -5.30 -4.82
CA GLY A 60 5.99 -6.00 -5.10
C GLY A 60 4.75 -5.10 -5.17
N LEU A 61 4.78 -3.96 -4.47
CA LEU A 61 3.63 -3.12 -4.15
C LEU A 61 3.02 -2.37 -5.35
N PRO A 62 3.79 -1.75 -6.26
CA PRO A 62 3.25 -0.96 -7.37
C PRO A 62 2.30 -1.68 -8.32
N LYS A 63 2.28 -3.02 -8.32
CA LYS A 63 1.40 -3.81 -9.18
C LYS A 63 -0.09 -3.59 -8.85
N ALA A 64 -0.43 -3.50 -7.57
CA ALA A 64 -1.80 -3.28 -7.10
C ALA A 64 -1.76 -2.70 -5.67
N PRO A 65 -1.31 -1.44 -5.50
CA PRO A 65 -1.07 -0.89 -4.18
C PRO A 65 -2.32 -0.92 -3.29
N SER A 66 -3.49 -0.59 -3.85
CA SER A 66 -4.74 -0.56 -3.08
C SER A 66 -5.14 -1.96 -2.62
N THR A 67 -4.94 -2.99 -3.44
CA THR A 67 -5.22 -4.39 -3.05
C THR A 67 -4.29 -4.85 -1.95
N TYR A 68 -2.98 -4.66 -2.11
CA TYR A 68 -2.01 -5.21 -1.17
C TYR A 68 -2.01 -4.48 0.18
N LEU A 69 -2.26 -3.17 0.22
CA LEU A 69 -2.34 -2.44 1.49
C LEU A 69 -3.60 -2.83 2.29
N ASN A 70 -4.69 -3.23 1.64
CA ASN A 70 -5.91 -3.66 2.33
C ASN A 70 -5.90 -5.16 2.71
N ASP A 71 -4.96 -5.96 2.18
CA ASP A 71 -4.81 -7.38 2.48
C ASP A 71 -3.33 -7.73 2.75
N HIS A 72 -2.98 -7.75 4.03
CA HIS A 72 -1.62 -8.07 4.50
C HIS A 72 -1.18 -9.49 4.10
N THR A 73 -2.12 -10.43 3.96
CA THR A 73 -1.80 -11.80 3.53
C THR A 73 -1.42 -11.80 2.06
N ALA A 74 -2.18 -11.12 1.22
CA ALA A 74 -1.85 -10.92 -0.19
C ALA A 74 -0.52 -10.18 -0.37
N LEU A 75 -0.25 -9.16 0.45
CA LEU A 75 1.03 -8.44 0.44
C LEU A 75 2.20 -9.34 0.83
N LYS A 76 2.06 -10.16 1.88
CA LYS A 76 3.09 -11.12 2.29
C LYS A 76 3.38 -12.14 1.18
N GLN A 77 2.34 -12.67 0.55
CA GLN A 77 2.48 -13.57 -0.60
C GLN A 77 3.18 -12.86 -1.77
N ARG A 78 2.86 -11.59 -2.00
CA ARG A 78 3.48 -10.78 -3.06
C ARG A 78 4.96 -10.53 -2.80
N ARG A 79 5.34 -10.19 -1.56
CA ARG A 79 6.74 -10.09 -1.12
C ARG A 79 7.48 -11.40 -1.38
N ASN A 80 6.92 -12.53 -0.92
CA ASN A 80 7.55 -13.83 -1.08
C ASN A 80 7.71 -14.22 -2.56
N PHE A 81 6.74 -13.88 -3.41
CA PHE A 81 6.88 -14.04 -4.86
C PHE A 81 8.07 -13.25 -5.42
N VAL A 82 8.28 -12.00 -4.98
CA VAL A 82 9.43 -11.19 -5.43
C VAL A 82 10.74 -11.84 -4.97
N LEU A 83 10.83 -12.29 -3.72
CA LEU A 83 12.00 -13.00 -3.20
C LEU A 83 12.32 -14.26 -4.01
N SER A 84 11.31 -15.09 -4.32
CA SER A 84 11.51 -16.27 -5.15
C SER A 84 11.93 -15.92 -6.57
N ARG A 85 11.48 -14.80 -7.13
CA ARG A 85 12.00 -14.32 -8.43
C ARG A 85 13.45 -13.89 -8.32
N MET A 86 13.84 -13.18 -7.27
CA MET A 86 15.24 -12.77 -7.05
C MET A 86 16.17 -13.97 -6.94
N TYR A 87 15.76 -15.02 -6.21
CA TYR A 87 16.52 -16.28 -6.13
C TYR A 87 16.65 -16.97 -7.49
N ASN A 88 15.53 -17.17 -8.20
CA ASN A 88 15.53 -17.84 -9.50
C ASN A 88 16.37 -17.12 -10.57
N GLU A 89 16.49 -15.80 -10.48
CA GLU A 89 17.31 -14.98 -11.37
C GLU A 89 18.76 -14.81 -10.86
N GLY A 90 19.10 -15.39 -9.71
CA GLY A 90 20.46 -15.42 -9.15
C GLY A 90 20.91 -14.15 -8.43
N TYR A 91 19.99 -13.27 -8.01
CA TYR A 91 20.32 -12.06 -7.24
C TYR A 91 20.55 -12.30 -5.75
N ILE A 92 19.99 -13.38 -5.21
CA ILE A 92 20.12 -13.80 -3.81
C ILE A 92 20.33 -15.32 -3.73
N THR A 93 20.82 -15.78 -2.59
CA THR A 93 20.97 -17.20 -2.26
C THR A 93 19.66 -17.80 -1.73
N GLU A 94 19.57 -19.13 -1.73
CA GLU A 94 18.42 -19.86 -1.16
C GLU A 94 18.25 -19.56 0.35
N GLU A 95 19.36 -19.37 1.06
CA GLU A 95 19.33 -19.05 2.49
C GLU A 95 18.78 -17.64 2.74
N GLU A 96 19.24 -16.64 1.98
CA GLU A 96 18.71 -15.27 2.04
C GLU A 96 17.21 -15.22 1.71
N GLU A 97 16.76 -15.99 0.71
CA GLU A 97 15.33 -16.12 0.40
C GLU A 97 14.55 -16.64 1.61
N LYS A 98 14.99 -17.75 2.21
CA LYS A 98 14.29 -18.37 3.35
C LYS A 98 14.24 -17.45 4.56
N VAL A 99 15.36 -16.80 4.89
CA VAL A 99 15.45 -15.85 5.99
C VAL A 99 14.48 -14.69 5.76
N ALA A 100 14.55 -14.04 4.59
CA ALA A 100 13.68 -12.90 4.28
C ALA A 100 12.18 -13.27 4.18
N GLN A 101 11.85 -14.50 3.75
CA GLN A 101 10.47 -14.98 3.73
C GLN A 101 9.91 -15.25 5.13
N ALA A 102 10.78 -15.65 6.08
CA ALA A 102 10.41 -15.89 7.47
C ALA A 102 10.18 -14.59 8.26
N GLU A 103 10.77 -13.48 7.82
CA GLU A 103 10.56 -12.17 8.44
C GLU A 103 9.08 -11.77 8.44
N GLU A 104 8.65 -11.19 9.56
CA GLU A 104 7.28 -10.69 9.71
C GLU A 104 7.04 -9.49 8.81
N LEU A 105 5.84 -9.39 8.24
CA LEU A 105 5.47 -8.23 7.43
C LEU A 105 5.03 -7.11 8.38
N SER A 106 5.94 -6.16 8.66
CA SER A 106 5.63 -4.97 9.45
C SER A 106 5.62 -3.75 8.56
N ILE A 107 4.42 -3.30 8.16
CA ILE A 107 4.24 -2.03 7.45
C ILE A 107 3.44 -1.08 8.34
N LYS A 108 3.90 0.16 8.45
CA LYS A 108 3.16 1.23 9.12
C LYS A 108 2.26 1.92 8.11
N GLN A 109 0.95 1.78 8.27
CA GLN A 109 0.01 2.61 7.53
C GLN A 109 -0.38 3.81 8.40
N SER A 110 0.11 4.99 8.02
CA SER A 110 -0.30 6.24 8.66
C SER A 110 -1.38 6.91 7.83
N PHE A 111 -2.51 7.20 8.46
CA PHE A 111 -3.65 7.88 7.84
C PHE A 111 -3.79 9.33 8.33
N ASN A 112 -2.66 9.99 8.66
CA ASN A 112 -2.66 11.27 9.38
C ASN A 112 -3.39 12.44 8.69
N ASN A 113 -3.77 12.30 7.41
CA ASN A 113 -4.48 13.31 6.64
C ASN A 113 -5.85 12.85 6.10
N ILE A 114 -6.38 11.72 6.55
CA ILE A 114 -7.64 11.16 6.03
C ILE A 114 -8.67 11.04 7.15
N GLU A 115 -9.76 11.78 7.02
CA GLU A 115 -10.95 11.61 7.84
C GLU A 115 -11.67 10.31 7.46
N ALA A 116 -12.09 9.52 8.46
CA ALA A 116 -12.74 8.21 8.27
C ALA A 116 -11.93 7.23 7.38
N PRO A 117 -10.69 6.87 7.75
CA PRO A 117 -9.77 6.13 6.88
C PRO A 117 -10.34 4.81 6.36
N HIS A 118 -11.02 4.03 7.21
CA HIS A 118 -11.64 2.76 6.78
C HIS A 118 -12.70 2.95 5.70
N PHE A 119 -13.55 3.97 5.81
CA PHE A 119 -14.57 4.25 4.80
C PHE A 119 -13.93 4.75 3.50
N VAL A 120 -12.92 5.62 3.60
CA VAL A 120 -12.21 6.15 2.43
C VAL A 120 -11.50 5.03 1.67
N LEU A 121 -10.83 4.11 2.37
CA LEU A 121 -10.19 2.95 1.76
C LEU A 121 -11.19 2.01 1.10
N TYR A 122 -12.34 1.77 1.75
CA TYR A 122 -13.43 0.99 1.16
C TYR A 122 -13.93 1.60 -0.15
N VAL A 123 -14.21 2.90 -0.16
CA VAL A 123 -14.63 3.60 -1.39
C VAL A 123 -13.52 3.57 -2.44
N LYS A 124 -12.25 3.76 -2.05
CA LYS A 124 -11.12 3.67 -2.98
C LYS A 124 -11.07 2.30 -3.65
N GLN A 125 -11.22 1.21 -2.88
CA GLN A 125 -11.26 -0.14 -3.43
C GLN A 125 -12.40 -0.33 -4.45
N GLN A 126 -13.61 0.14 -4.14
CA GLN A 126 -14.73 0.08 -5.09
C GLN A 126 -14.45 0.86 -6.38
N LEU A 127 -13.79 2.01 -6.28
CA LEU A 127 -13.40 2.80 -7.45
C LEU A 127 -12.32 2.08 -8.27
N VAL A 128 -11.38 1.41 -7.63
CA VAL A 128 -10.34 0.61 -8.30
C VAL A 128 -10.97 -0.56 -9.05
N GLU A 129 -11.93 -1.26 -8.43
CA GLU A 129 -12.66 -2.34 -9.09
C GLU A 129 -13.45 -1.85 -10.32
N LYS A 130 -13.98 -0.63 -10.27
CA LYS A 130 -14.81 -0.07 -11.34
C LYS A 130 -14.02 0.61 -12.46
N TYR A 131 -12.94 1.32 -12.13
CA TYR A 131 -12.21 2.21 -13.03
C TYR A 131 -10.73 1.85 -13.22
N GLY A 132 -10.19 0.94 -12.40
CA GLY A 132 -8.78 0.54 -12.39
C GLY A 132 -7.88 1.48 -11.58
N GLU A 133 -6.76 0.94 -11.07
CA GLU A 133 -5.78 1.67 -10.22
C GLU A 133 -5.32 2.98 -10.88
N THR A 134 -4.89 2.94 -12.15
CA THR A 134 -4.34 4.12 -12.83
C THR A 134 -5.31 5.30 -12.86
N MET A 135 -6.60 5.04 -13.11
CA MET A 135 -7.61 6.10 -13.16
C MET A 135 -7.89 6.67 -11.76
N VAL A 136 -7.90 5.82 -10.73
CA VAL A 136 -8.13 6.25 -9.35
C VAL A 136 -6.95 7.08 -8.83
N ASP A 137 -5.72 6.69 -9.11
CA ASP A 137 -4.54 7.38 -8.60
C ASP A 137 -4.19 8.65 -9.38
N THR A 138 -4.33 8.64 -10.72
CA THR A 138 -3.84 9.75 -11.57
C THR A 138 -4.94 10.52 -12.32
N GLY A 139 -6.19 10.05 -12.25
CA GLY A 139 -7.29 10.59 -13.05
C GLY A 139 -7.93 11.88 -12.51
N GLY A 140 -7.49 12.37 -11.34
CA GLY A 140 -7.99 13.63 -10.76
C GLY A 140 -9.48 13.58 -10.38
N LEU A 141 -9.97 12.43 -9.94
CA LEU A 141 -11.38 12.22 -9.63
C LEU A 141 -11.83 13.08 -8.43
N LYS A 142 -12.99 13.71 -8.57
CA LYS A 142 -13.75 14.26 -7.44
C LYS A 142 -14.85 13.29 -7.06
N VAL A 143 -14.75 12.71 -5.86
CA VAL A 143 -15.66 11.67 -5.37
C VAL A 143 -16.62 12.26 -4.35
N ILE A 144 -17.92 12.04 -4.54
CA ILE A 144 -18.97 12.38 -3.58
C ILE A 144 -19.54 11.06 -3.08
N THR A 145 -19.61 10.87 -1.76
CA THR A 145 -19.98 9.60 -1.12
C THR A 145 -21.22 9.77 -0.24
N THR A 146 -21.71 8.65 0.29
CA THR A 146 -22.82 8.59 1.26
C THR A 146 -22.38 8.78 2.71
N LEU A 147 -21.10 9.10 2.96
CA LEU A 147 -20.59 9.25 4.32
C LEU A 147 -21.31 10.36 5.07
N ASP A 148 -21.98 9.99 6.16
CA ASP A 148 -22.48 10.94 7.15
C ASP A 148 -21.39 11.17 8.21
N TRP A 149 -20.73 12.32 8.11
CA TRP A 149 -19.57 12.63 8.94
C TRP A 149 -19.90 12.73 10.44
N ASP A 150 -21.08 13.24 10.77
CA ASP A 150 -21.47 13.39 12.17
C ASP A 150 -21.75 12.03 12.80
N LYS A 151 -22.40 11.12 12.06
CA LYS A 151 -22.59 9.73 12.51
C LYS A 151 -21.27 8.97 12.64
N GLN A 152 -20.34 9.15 11.70
CA GLN A 152 -19.02 8.50 11.78
C GLN A 152 -18.25 8.90 13.04
N LYS A 153 -18.24 10.18 13.40
CA LYS A 153 -17.59 10.65 14.64
C LYS A 153 -18.22 10.05 15.89
N ILE A 154 -19.55 9.96 15.93
CA ILE A 154 -20.27 9.36 17.06
C ILE A 154 -19.90 7.87 17.18
N ALA A 155 -19.91 7.14 16.07
CA ALA A 155 -19.53 5.74 16.02
C ALA A 155 -18.08 5.51 16.48
N GLN A 156 -17.13 6.30 15.99
CA GLN A 156 -15.72 6.22 16.39
C GLN A 156 -15.56 6.49 17.89
N LYS A 157 -16.19 7.54 18.40
CA LYS A 157 -16.13 7.86 19.83
C LYS A 157 -16.67 6.71 20.69
N ILE A 158 -17.81 6.13 20.32
CA ILE A 158 -18.38 4.99 21.06
C ILE A 158 -17.42 3.80 21.03
N MET A 159 -16.81 3.53 19.88
CA MET A 159 -15.82 2.46 19.77
C MET A 159 -14.59 2.74 20.63
N ASP A 160 -14.04 3.96 20.63
CA ASP A 160 -12.89 4.31 21.46
C ASP A 160 -13.22 4.24 22.97
N ASP A 161 -14.42 4.67 23.37
CA ASP A 161 -14.86 4.71 24.77
C ASP A 161 -15.23 3.31 25.32
N GLU A 162 -15.87 2.45 24.52
CA GLU A 162 -16.41 1.17 24.98
C GLU A 162 -15.58 -0.06 24.58
N ALA A 163 -14.82 0.01 23.49
CA ALA A 163 -14.13 -1.17 22.98
C ALA A 163 -13.05 -1.65 23.95
N ASP A 164 -12.27 -0.77 24.59
CA ASP A 164 -11.19 -1.20 25.48
C ASP A 164 -11.68 -2.06 26.65
N ALA A 165 -12.82 -1.73 27.26
CA ALA A 165 -13.38 -2.50 28.36
C ALA A 165 -13.89 -3.88 27.90
N ILE A 166 -14.53 -3.92 26.72
CA ILE A 166 -15.10 -5.14 26.15
C ILE A 166 -14.00 -6.05 25.62
N LEU A 167 -13.04 -5.51 24.86
CA LEU A 167 -11.89 -6.20 24.27
C LEU A 167 -11.05 -6.92 25.34
N ASN A 168 -10.70 -6.21 26.42
CA ASN A 168 -9.93 -6.77 27.53
C ASN A 168 -10.68 -7.92 28.23
N SER A 169 -12.00 -7.81 28.39
CA SER A 169 -12.82 -8.87 29.00
C SER A 169 -13.00 -10.10 28.10
N ALA A 170 -12.94 -9.90 26.78
CA ALA A 170 -13.14 -10.93 25.77
C ALA A 170 -11.82 -11.56 25.27
N GLY A 171 -10.65 -11.04 25.68
CA GLY A 171 -9.35 -11.46 25.15
C GLY A 171 -9.19 -11.13 23.66
N ALA A 172 -9.85 -10.07 23.19
CA ALA A 172 -9.81 -9.60 21.81
C ALA A 172 -8.94 -8.35 21.69
N ASP A 173 -8.38 -8.12 20.51
CA ASP A 173 -7.48 -7.00 20.22
C ASP A 173 -8.05 -6.03 19.16
N ASN A 174 -9.20 -6.37 18.54
CA ASN A 174 -9.78 -5.64 17.42
C ASN A 174 -11.32 -5.55 17.50
N THR A 175 -11.88 -4.44 17.01
CA THR A 175 -13.34 -4.18 16.93
C THR A 175 -13.73 -3.67 15.54
N SER A 176 -14.99 -3.87 15.14
CA SER A 176 -15.51 -3.37 13.86
C SER A 176 -16.97 -2.92 13.97
N LEU A 177 -17.34 -1.85 13.25
CA LEU A 177 -18.72 -1.38 13.10
C LEU A 177 -19.04 -1.15 11.63
N VAL A 178 -20.23 -1.56 11.20
CA VAL A 178 -20.79 -1.21 9.89
C VAL A 178 -22.20 -0.67 10.08
N SER A 179 -22.49 0.48 9.49
CA SER A 179 -23.82 1.08 9.47
C SER A 179 -24.23 1.38 8.04
N ILE A 180 -25.43 0.95 7.66
CA ILE A 180 -25.98 1.08 6.30
C ILE A 180 -27.41 1.63 6.44
N ASP A 181 -27.79 2.54 5.55
CA ASP A 181 -29.18 3.01 5.45
C ASP A 181 -30.05 1.87 4.90
N PRO A 182 -31.10 1.42 5.61
CA PRO A 182 -31.92 0.26 5.24
C PRO A 182 -32.76 0.42 3.97
#